data_AF-K1RKQ3-F1
#
_entry.id   AF-K1RKQ3-F1
#
_cell.length_a   1.000
_cell.length_b   1.000
_cell.length_c   1.000
_cell.angle_alpha   90.00
_cell.angle_beta   90.00
_cell.angle_gamma   90.00
#
_symmetry.space_group_name_H-M   'P 1'
#
loop_
_entity.id
_entity.type
_entity.pdbx_description
1 polymer ?
#
loop_
_entity_poly.entity_id
_entity_poly.type
_entity_poly.pdbx_seq_one_letter_code
_entity_poly.pdbx_strand_id
1 'polypeptide(L)' 'MDTLQNLFLKSALEMPKKTAVVDECGEHTYEELLWTAYGIADELQKCSCKAGDYVGIKLNK' A
#
# COMPACT_ATOMS: atom_id res chain seq x y z
N MET A 1 -15.84 -8.85 -9.36
CA MET A 1 -14.46 -8.70 -9.86
C MET A 1 -13.72 -7.97 -8.76
N ASP A 2 -12.81 -8.64 -8.07
CA ASP A 2 -12.08 -8.02 -6.97
C ASP A 2 -11.04 -7.05 -7.52
N THR A 3 -10.98 -5.85 -6.95
CA THR A 3 -9.91 -4.89 -7.25
C THR A 3 -8.60 -5.40 -6.64
N LEU A 4 -7.46 -5.00 -7.22
CA LEU A 4 -6.15 -5.40 -6.70
C LEU A 4 -5.99 -5.04 -5.21
N GLN A 5 -6.53 -3.88 -4.79
CA GLN A 5 -6.52 -3.46 -3.40
C GLN A 5 -7.28 -4.43 -2.47
N ASN A 6 -8.39 -5.04 -2.93
CA ASN A 6 -9.18 -5.98 -2.12
C ASN A 6 -8.44 -7.31 -1.97
N LEU A 7 -7.76 -7.77 -3.03
CA LEU A 7 -6.90 -8.96 -2.98
C LEU A 7 -5.72 -8.76 -2.03
N PHE A 8 -5.11 -7.56 -2.06
CA PHE A 8 -4.06 -7.18 -1.11
C PHE A 8 -4.57 -7.17 0.33
N LEU A 9 -5.71 -6.52 0.58
CA LEU A 9 -6.31 -6.43 1.91
C LEU A 9 -6.61 -7.82 2.48
N LYS A 10 -7.16 -8.72 1.66
CA LYS A 10 -7.43 -10.11 2.05
C LYS A 10 -6.13 -10.82 2.46
N SER A 11 -5.07 -10.67 1.68
CA SER A 11 -3.76 -11.27 1.98
C SER A 11 -3.18 -10.73 3.29
N ALA A 12 -3.33 -9.43 3.55
CA ALA A 12 -2.86 -8.80 4.77
C ALA A 12 -3.64 -9.23 6.01
N LEU A 13 -4.94 -9.50 5.89
CA LEU A 13 -5.75 -10.02 6.98
C LEU A 13 -5.47 -11.50 7.26
N GLU A 14 -5.24 -12.31 6.22
CA GLU A 14 -4.98 -13.75 6.36
C GLU A 14 -3.56 -14.05 6.88
N MET A 15 -2.57 -13.23 6.50
CA MET A 15 -1.15 -13.48 6.81
C MET A 15 -0.39 -12.20 7.20
N PRO A 16 -0.79 -11.48 8.27
CA PRO A 16 -0.26 -10.15 8.59
C PRO A 16 1.25 -10.13 8.81
N LYS A 17 1.80 -11.15 9.48
CA LYS A 17 3.24 -11.25 9.83
C LYS A 17 4.11 -11.85 8.74
N LYS A 18 3.53 -12.24 7.59
CA LYS A 18 4.30 -12.81 6.48
C LYS A 18 5.00 -11.68 5.73
N THR A 19 6.26 -11.90 5.35
CA THR A 19 7.01 -10.97 4.51
C THR A 19 6.29 -10.77 3.18
N ALA A 20 6.00 -9.51 2.85
CA ALA A 20 5.34 -9.09 1.63
C ALA A 20 6.35 -8.52 0.61
N VAL A 21 7.31 -7.74 1.08
CA VAL A 21 8.32 -7.08 0.27
C VAL A 21 9.67 -7.15 0.98
N VAL A 22 10.75 -7.30 0.21
CA VAL A 22 12.14 -7.18 0.69
C VAL A 22 12.84 -6.16 -0.17
N ASP A 23 13.47 -5.17 0.46
CA ASP A 23 14.24 -4.12 -0.21
C ASP A 23 15.58 -3.86 0.53
N GLU A 24 16.24 -2.76 0.19
CA GLU A 24 17.51 -2.34 0.80
C GLU A 24 17.38 -1.92 2.27
N CYS A 25 16.17 -1.57 2.73
CA CYS A 25 15.87 -1.22 4.12
C CYS A 25 15.52 -2.46 4.95
N GLY A 26 15.16 -3.58 4.32
CA GLY A 26 14.96 -4.86 4.97
C GLY A 26 13.70 -5.59 4.50
N GLU A 27 13.10 -6.34 5.42
CA GLU A 27 11.84 -7.05 5.17
C GLU A 27 10.64 -6.26 5.69
N HIS A 28 9.60 -6.17 4.88
CA HIS A 28 8.33 -5.57 5.25
C HIS A 28 7.23 -6.64 5.22
N THR A 29 6.52 -6.78 6.33
CA THR A 29 5.37 -7.67 6.45
C THR A 29 4.13 -7.09 5.75
N TYR A 30 3.13 -7.94 5.48
CA TYR A 30 1.86 -7.47 4.92
C TYR A 30 1.16 -6.43 5.82
N GLU A 31 1.27 -6.57 7.14
CA GLU A 31 0.72 -5.62 8.10
C GLU A 31 1.41 -4.25 8.00
N GLU A 32 2.75 -4.22 8.00
CA GLU A 32 3.51 -2.98 7.88
C GLU A 32 3.24 -2.29 6.55
N LEU A 33 3.23 -3.04 5.45
CA LEU A 33 2.93 -2.51 4.13
C LEU A 33 1.51 -1.93 4.04
N LEU A 34 0.53 -2.57 4.68
CA LEU A 34 -0.85 -2.07 4.74
C LEU A 34 -0.92 -0.75 5.51
N TRP A 35 -0.26 -0.65 6.67
CA TRP A 35 -0.21 0.58 7.44
C TRP A 35 0.45 1.72 6.67
N THR A 36 1.57 1.45 5.98
CA THR A 36 2.21 2.42 5.10
C THR A 36 1.29 2.87 3.97
N ALA A 37 0.59 1.93 3.31
CA ALA A 37 -0.36 2.25 2.25
C ALA A 37 -1.52 3.13 2.75
N TYR A 38 -2.04 2.86 3.94
CA TYR A 38 -3.06 3.72 4.56
C TYR A 38 -2.54 5.10 4.92
N GLY A 39 -1.32 5.21 5.43
CA GLY A 39 -0.69 6.51 5.68
C GLY A 39 -0.59 7.35 4.40
N ILE A 40 -0.16 6.74 3.29
CA ILE A 40 -0.09 7.42 1.99
C ILE A 40 -1.48 7.81 1.48
N ALA A 41 -2.47 6.92 1.62
CA ALA A 41 -3.84 7.19 1.20
C ALA A 41 -4.48 8.38 1.97
N ASP A 42 -4.23 8.48 3.27
CA ASP A 42 -4.68 9.59 4.10
C ASP A 42 -4.03 10.92 3.65
N GLU A 43 -2.73 10.92 3.35
CA GLU A 43 -2.04 12.10 2.82
C GLU A 43 -2.56 12.51 1.42
N LEU A 44 -2.82 11.55 0.53
CA LEU A 44 -3.42 11.82 -0.78
C LEU A 44 -4.82 12.43 -0.64
N GLN A 45 -5.61 11.96 0.33
CA GLN A 45 -6.93 12.50 0.62
C GLN A 45 -6.84 13.95 1.14
N LYS A 46 -5.85 14.27 1.99
CA LYS A 46 -5.57 15.65 2.44
C LYS A 46 -5.18 16.56 1.27
N CYS A 47 -4.49 16.04 0.26
CA CYS A 47 -4.21 16.74 -0.99
C CYS A 47 -5.42 16.86 -1.93
N SER A 48 -6.63 16.52 -1.48
CA SER A 48 -7.88 16.56 -2.26
C SER A 48 -7.92 15.63 -3.48
N CYS A 49 -7.09 14.58 -3.50
CA CYS A 49 -7.18 13.54 -4.53
C CYS A 49 -8.49 12.76 -4.41
N LYS A 50 -9.13 12.48 -5.54
CA LYS A 50 -10.41 11.78 -5.63
C LYS A 50 -10.28 10.52 -6.49
N ALA A 51 -11.28 9.65 -6.39
CA ALA A 51 -11.39 8.51 -7.29
C ALA A 51 -11.47 8.98 -8.74
N GLY A 52 -10.59 8.45 -9.58
CA GLY A 52 -10.45 8.84 -10.99
C GLY A 52 -9.36 9.87 -11.28
N ASP A 53 -8.77 10.48 -10.25
CA ASP A 53 -7.62 11.36 -10.43
C ASP A 53 -6.34 10.56 -10.73
N TYR A 54 -5.45 11.16 -11.51
CA TYR A 54 -4.15 10.60 -11.85
C TYR A 54 -3.06 11.18 -10.96
N VAL A 55 -2.25 10.31 -10.35
CA VAL A 55 -1.13 10.69 -9.48
C VAL A 55 0.18 10.19 -10.11
N GLY A 56 1.13 11.09 -10.30
CA GLY A 56 2.46 10.73 -10.79
C GLY A 56 3.34 10.19 -9.66
N ILE A 57 3.95 9.02 -9.85
CA ILE A 57 4.90 8.43 -8.90
C ILE A 57 6.30 8.59 -9.48
N LYS A 58 7.14 9.41 -8.83
CA LYS A 58 8.56 9.55 -9.16
C LYS A 58 9.39 8.86 -8.09
N LEU A 59 9.97 7.71 -8.43
CA LEU A 59 10.92 7.01 -7.57
C LEU A 59 12.35 7.37 -7.98
N ASN A 60 13.24 7.49 -6.99
CA ASN A 60 14.67 7.53 -7.26
C ASN A 60 15.14 6.12 -7.65
N LYS A 61 16.17 6.06 -8.48
CA LYS A 61 16.69 4.84 -9.08
C LYS A 61 17.84 4.27 -8.26
#